data_AF-A0A536UPG7-F1
#
_entry.id   AF-A0A536UPG7-F1
#
_cell.length_a   1.000
_cell.length_b   1.000
_cell.length_c   1.000
_cell.angle_alpha   90.00
_cell.angle_beta   90.00
_cell.angle_gamma   90.00
#
_symmetry.space_group_name_H-M   'P 1'
#
loop_
_entity.id
_entity.type
_entity.pdbx_description
1 polymer ?
#
loop_
_entity_poly.entity_id
_entity_poly.type
_entity_poly.pdbx_seq_one_letter_code
_entity_poly.pdbx_strand_id
1 'polypeptide(L)' 'MFSHIFVGVNDFERALAFYNPLMAALGIEARFCEASRPWAGWQSQPGPRPLFLIGRPYDQQPHQR' A
#
# COMPACT_ATOMS: atom_id res chain seq x y z
N MET A 1 -14.71 -7.87 10.35
CA MET A 1 -13.23 -7.80 10.29
C MET A 1 -12.82 -7.24 8.95
N PHE A 2 -11.94 -6.24 8.91
CA PHE A 2 -11.44 -5.72 7.63
C PHE A 2 -10.50 -6.72 6.97
N SER A 3 -10.68 -6.95 5.67
CA SER A 3 -9.77 -7.80 4.92
C SER A 3 -8.50 -7.05 4.50
N HIS A 4 -8.62 -5.74 4.32
CA HIS A 4 -7.56 -4.81 3.93
C HIS A 4 -7.97 -3.35 4.17
N ILE A 5 -6.97 -2.48 4.19
CA ILE A 5 -7.07 -1.02 4.12
C ILE A 5 -6.31 -0.62 2.84
N PHE A 6 -6.98 0.11 1.95
CA PHE A 6 -6.39 0.57 0.69
C PHE A 6 -6.28 2.10 0.68
N VAL A 7 -5.08 2.62 0.45
CA VAL A 7 -4.82 4.05 0.30
C VAL A 7 -4.49 4.35 -1.16
N GLY A 8 -5.36 5.12 -1.82
CA GLY A 8 -5.10 5.63 -3.16
C GLY A 8 -3.96 6.65 -3.16
N VAL A 9 -2.98 6.50 -4.06
CA VAL A 9 -1.83 7.40 -4.17
C VAL A 9 -1.71 7.97 -5.58
N ASN A 10 -1.45 9.27 -5.70
CA ASN A 10 -1.29 9.94 -7.00
C ASN A 10 0.08 9.65 -7.63
N ASP A 11 1.13 9.57 -6.80
CA ASP A 11 2.50 9.23 -7.19
C ASP A 11 2.93 7.97 -6.45
N PHE A 12 2.99 6.85 -7.18
CA PHE A 12 3.27 5.54 -6.61
C PHE A 12 4.72 5.41 -6.14
N GLU A 13 5.69 5.88 -6.93
CA GLU A 13 7.11 5.78 -6.59
C GLU A 13 7.43 6.59 -5.34
N ARG A 14 6.91 7.82 -5.28
CA ARG A 14 7.06 8.67 -4.08
C ARG A 14 6.40 8.04 -2.85
N ALA A 15 5.20 7.46 -3.00
CA ALA A 15 4.53 6.78 -1.90
C ALA A 15 5.28 5.53 -1.45
N LEU A 16 5.79 4.73 -2.39
CA LEU A 16 6.56 3.52 -2.09
C LEU A 16 7.86 3.86 -1.32
N ALA A 17 8.57 4.92 -1.75
CA ALA A 17 9.76 5.42 -1.06
C ALA A 17 9.48 5.88 0.38
N PHE A 18 8.26 6.34 0.67
CA PHE A 18 7.82 6.70 2.02
C PHE A 18 7.38 5.48 2.85
N TYR A 19 6.51 4.62 2.29
CA TYR A 19 5.91 3.53 3.04
C TYR A 19 6.88 2.38 3.31
N ASN A 20 7.87 2.13 2.45
CA ASN A 20 8.88 1.09 2.68
C ASN A 20 9.64 1.27 4.01
N PRO A 21 10.32 2.40 4.27
CA PRO A 21 11.04 2.59 5.53
C PRO A 21 10.08 2.68 6.73
N LEU A 22 8.87 3.23 6.56
CA LEU A 22 7.87 3.28 7.63
C LEU A 22 7.46 1.87 8.07
N MET A 23 7.12 1.00 7.13
CA MET A 23 6.68 -0.36 7.44
C MET A 23 7.82 -1.19 8.03
N ALA A 24 9.04 -1.02 7.52
CA ALA A 24 10.23 -1.63 8.10
C ALA A 24 10.45 -1.19 9.56
N ALA A 25 10.30 0.09 9.87
CA ALA A 25 10.41 0.60 11.25
C ALA A 25 9.32 0.04 12.18
N LEU A 26 8.16 -0.33 11.63
CA LEU A 26 7.06 -0.95 12.36
C LEU A 26 7.15 -2.49 12.43
N GLY A 27 8.16 -3.10 11.79
CA GLY A 27 8.28 -4.56 11.69
C GLY A 27 7.19 -5.22 10.84
N ILE A 28 6.57 -4.48 9.92
CA ILE A 28 5.51 -4.96 9.03
C ILE A 28 6.12 -5.32 7.67
N GLU A 29 6.02 -6.59 7.30
CA GLU A 29 6.67 -7.12 6.12
C GLU A 29 5.90 -6.80 4.83
N ALA A 30 6.64 -6.45 3.78
CA ALA A 30 6.10 -6.35 2.43
C ALA A 30 5.69 -7.74 1.96
N ARG A 31 4.45 -7.87 1.47
CA ARG A 31 3.91 -9.11 0.91
C ARG A 31 4.07 -9.14 -0.62
N PHE A 32 3.90 -8.00 -1.27
CA PHE A 32 4.07 -7.85 -2.72
C PHE A 32 4.33 -6.38 -3.08
N CYS A 33 4.97 -6.19 -4.23
CA CYS A 33 5.14 -4.89 -4.89
C CYS A 33 5.19 -5.14 -6.41
N GLU A 34 4.21 -4.62 -7.16
CA GLU A 34 4.16 -4.73 -8.62
C GLU A 34 4.19 -3.32 -9.23
N ALA A 35 5.38 -2.81 -9.53
CA ALA A 35 5.52 -1.44 -10.06
C ALA A 35 4.93 -1.26 -11.47
N SER A 36 4.88 -2.33 -12.29
CA SER A 36 4.25 -2.31 -13.62
C SER A 36 2.74 -2.14 -13.58
N ARG A 37 2.10 -2.54 -12.48
CA ARG A 37 0.69 -2.33 -12.18
C ARG A 37 0.63 -1.63 -10.81
N PRO A 38 0.91 -0.33 -10.72
CA PRO A 38 1.49 0.34 -9.54
C PRO A 38 0.67 0.15 -8.25
N TRP A 39 0.99 -0.91 -7.52
CA TRP A 39 0.45 -1.25 -6.21
C TRP A 39 1.46 -2.06 -5.38
N ALA A 40 1.36 -1.91 -4.07
CA ALA A 40 2.17 -2.64 -3.10
C ALA A 40 1.33 -2.92 -1.86
N GLY A 41 1.68 -3.99 -1.15
CA GLY A 41 0.94 -4.40 0.04
C GLY A 41 1.83 -5.00 1.11
N TRP A 42 1.48 -4.74 2.36
CA TRP A 42 2.13 -5.24 3.56
C TRP A 42 1.17 -6.08 4.38
N GLN A 43 1.72 -7.14 5.00
CA GLN A 43 0.93 -8.06 5.81
C GLN A 43 1.00 -7.72 7.29
N SER A 44 -0.13 -7.84 7.97
CA SER A 44 -0.17 -7.72 9.44
C SER A 44 0.52 -8.91 10.12
N GLN A 45 0.86 -8.71 11.40
CA GLN A 45 1.34 -9.74 12.31
C GLN A 45 0.48 -9.70 13.59
N PRO A 46 0.15 -10.84 14.22
CA PRO A 46 0.55 -12.22 13.88
C PRO A 46 -0.30 -12.87 12.77
N GLY A 47 -1.40 -12.24 12.34
CA GLY A 47 -2.32 -12.78 11.34
C GLY A 47 -2.19 -12.11 9.97
N PRO A 48 -2.49 -12.80 8.86
CA PRO A 48 -2.24 -12.29 7.51
C PRO A 48 -3.14 -11.12 7.09
N ARG A 49 -4.07 -10.68 7.97
CA ARG A 49 -5.05 -9.62 7.72
C ARG A 49 -5.27 -8.75 8.96
N PRO A 50 -5.60 -7.46 8.77
CA PRO A 50 -5.79 -6.79 7.48
C PRO A 50 -4.49 -6.58 6.72
N LEU A 51 -4.56 -6.50 5.39
CA LEU A 51 -3.44 -5.98 4.60
C LEU A 51 -3.48 -4.45 4.61
N PHE A 52 -2.32 -3.81 4.58
CA PHE A 52 -2.22 -2.40 4.19
C PHE A 52 -1.77 -2.35 2.73
N LEU A 53 -2.47 -1.61 1.87
CA LEU A 53 -2.16 -1.48 0.45
C LEU A 53 -2.06 -0.02 0.05
N ILE A 54 -1.14 0.26 -0.86
CA ILE A 54 -1.13 1.48 -1.66
C ILE A 54 -1.27 1.13 -3.13
N GLY A 55 -1.88 2.01 -3.91
CA GLY A 55 -1.89 1.91 -5.36
C GLY A 55 -2.56 3.10 -6.02
N ARG A 56 -2.40 3.23 -7.34
CA ARG A 56 -3.09 4.29 -8.09
C ARG A 56 -4.61 4.05 -8.09
N PRO A 57 -5.43 5.12 -8.09
CA PRO A 57 -6.86 5.02 -8.35
C PRO A 57 -7.12 4.25 -9.65
N TYR A 58 -8.19 3.46 -9.68
CA TYR A 58 -8.56 2.66 -10.85
C TYR A 58 -8.76 3.50 -12.10
N ASP A 59 -9.41 4.66 -11.96
CA ASP A 59 -9.67 5.63 -13.02
C ASP A 59 -8.49 6.61 -13.27
N GLN A 60 -7.43 6.49 -12.47
CA GLN A 60 -6.23 7.34 -12.51
C GLN A 60 -6.51 8.84 -12.29
N GLN A 61 -7.69 9.20 -11.78
CA GLN A 61 -8.05 10.59 -11.52
C GLN A 61 -7.76 10.96 -10.06
N PRO A 62 -7.44 12.24 -9.79
CA PRO A 62 -7.38 12.72 -8.42
C PRO A 62 -8.77 12.73 -7.77
N HIS A 63 -8.81 12.67 -6.44
CA HIS A 63 -10.05 12.87 -5.70
C HIS A 63 -10.64 14.26 -6.00
N GLN A 64 -11.89 14.28 -6.45
CA GLN A 64 -12.68 15.50 -6.61
C GLN A 64 -13.26 15.89 -5.25
N ARG A 65 -12.97 17.10 -4.78
CA ARG A 65 -13.52 17.67 -3.54
C ARG A 65 -14.90 18.25 -3.76
#